data_AF-T0QS36-F1
#
_entry.id   AF-T0QS36-F1
#
_cell.length_a   1.000
_cell.length_b   1.000
_cell.length_c   1.000
_cell.angle_alpha   90.00
_cell.angle_beta   90.00
_cell.angle_gamma   90.00
#
_symmetry.space_group_name_H-M   'P 1'
#
loop_
_entity.id
_entity.type
_entity.pdbx_description
1 polymer ?
#
loop_
_entity_poly.entity_id
_entity_poly.type
_entity_poly.pdbx_seq_one_letter_code
_entity_poly.pdbx_strand_id
1 'polypeptide(L)'
;MANGMWTRMGAGGTSIIIAPKVVSPELEAKIKECIEAFMLKNKDNADARSLKVVRQHVEKTLSLSLTHHKDLVKRIMHSILQRSSMAADASTIVKEPVWKAEMRSAALIPGLRYLYQIAKAPDVFAICGLDAIQYLCDLAEITAERDVHRTVLVFARQLASQYLDTPVLPEWVPGTAPTPLQVLDCISSAYTFSCCHMQHPRLLELRYFLSNQMTPYTPMDYFGWDPATACAHSDSKQSCYQKLTNALTLTWFAARLDIFIGCTYASVLKWVVTLYPYAPPHELTDREYLDQCYLVARLVLTLTHHGSLQLALDLLPHEYHFMVQHFDTHLARSDVHLLGVFARALKCFQPTPKAVLERAMAFMLCVQQPDGGWRQRETETSEELVHKAAAALFTLSEPRFNGYAPALADASILQHLERLAATEHERRVASAEHLESDLKRSRMKASVREVLAKAATVEAATPLLGADLSRILALLEATTDMKALDEFVALDMLTALNTMRLTVETLKATGLGRSINKLRKHPSEHVANASQALVAKWKKELLG
;
A
#
# COMPACT_ATOMS: atom_id res chain seq x y z
N MET A 1 -5.84 54.22 -2.07
CA MET A 1 -7.03 54.23 -1.18
C MET A 1 -6.60 53.76 0.19
N ALA A 2 -6.92 54.51 1.25
CA ALA A 2 -6.35 54.39 2.58
C ALA A 2 -6.72 53.07 3.32
N ASN A 3 -5.72 52.26 3.69
CA ASN A 3 -5.87 51.13 4.61
C ASN A 3 -5.66 51.62 6.05
N GLY A 4 -6.66 52.31 6.61
CA GLY A 4 -6.64 52.75 8.01
C GLY A 4 -6.98 51.60 8.97
N MET A 5 -6.23 51.48 10.07
CA MET A 5 -6.64 50.71 11.25
C MET A 5 -7.86 51.38 11.87
N TRP A 6 -8.98 50.67 12.00
CA TRP A 6 -10.20 51.20 12.61
C TRP A 6 -10.30 50.72 14.06
N THR A 7 -10.41 51.65 14.99
CA THR A 7 -10.69 51.38 16.40
C THR A 7 -12.20 51.44 16.61
N ARG A 8 -12.79 50.40 17.22
CA ARG A 8 -14.20 50.41 17.65
C ARG A 8 -14.25 50.33 19.18
N MET A 9 -14.93 51.28 19.81
CA MET A 9 -15.19 51.21 21.26
C MET A 9 -16.25 50.14 21.53
N GLY A 10 -15.93 49.18 22.39
CA GLY A 10 -16.90 48.26 22.97
C GLY A 10 -17.67 48.91 24.12
N ALA A 11 -18.83 48.34 24.46
CA ALA A 11 -19.75 48.86 25.50
C ALA A 11 -19.16 48.94 26.92
N GLY A 12 -17.92 48.46 27.14
CA GLY A 12 -17.20 48.51 28.41
C GLY A 12 -15.96 49.43 28.42
N GLY A 13 -15.80 50.32 27.44
CA GLY A 13 -14.70 51.31 27.43
C GLY A 13 -13.32 50.79 26.98
N THR A 14 -13.20 49.54 26.54
CA THR A 14 -11.96 49.00 25.95
C THR A 14 -11.91 49.23 24.44
N SER A 15 -10.77 49.78 23.96
CA SER A 15 -10.50 50.02 22.54
C SER A 15 -10.15 48.71 21.84
N ILE A 16 -11.00 48.24 20.93
CA ILE A 16 -10.74 47.03 20.14
C ILE A 16 -10.23 47.46 18.76
N ILE A 17 -9.06 46.93 18.37
CA ILE A 17 -8.49 47.14 17.04
C ILE A 17 -9.11 46.12 16.09
N ILE A 18 -9.81 46.58 15.06
CA ILE A 18 -10.31 45.70 14.00
C ILE A 18 -9.16 45.41 13.05
N ALA A 19 -8.78 44.14 12.92
CA ALA A 19 -7.70 43.74 12.02
C ALA A 19 -8.06 44.10 10.56
N PRO A 20 -7.11 44.65 9.77
CA PRO A 20 -7.35 44.93 8.35
C PRO A 20 -7.70 43.65 7.58
N LYS A 21 -8.32 43.82 6.39
CA LYS A 21 -8.69 42.70 5.49
C LYS A 21 -7.51 41.81 5.10
N VAL A 22 -6.29 42.33 5.17
CA VAL A 22 -5.03 41.60 4.95
C VAL A 22 -4.23 41.66 6.25
N VAL A 23 -3.95 40.51 6.85
CA VAL A 23 -3.14 40.39 8.06
C VAL A 23 -1.66 40.50 7.68
N SER A 24 -0.91 41.37 8.35
CA SER A 24 0.53 41.49 8.12
C SER A 24 1.27 40.24 8.65
N PRO A 25 2.41 39.85 8.07
CA PRO A 25 3.19 38.69 8.53
C PRO A 25 3.62 38.80 9.99
N GLU A 26 3.87 40.02 10.47
CA GLU A 26 4.19 40.29 11.88
C GLU A 26 3.01 40.02 12.83
N LEU A 27 1.78 40.37 12.41
CA LEU A 27 0.58 40.09 13.20
C LEU A 27 0.23 38.59 13.16
N GLU A 28 0.46 37.93 12.02
CA GLU A 28 0.31 36.48 11.90
C GLU A 28 1.27 35.72 12.83
N ALA A 29 2.53 36.16 12.94
CA ALA A 29 3.51 35.60 13.87
C ALA A 29 3.05 35.73 15.34
N LYS A 30 2.53 36.91 15.74
CA LYS A 30 1.99 37.13 17.09
C LYS A 30 0.76 36.27 17.38
N ILE A 31 -0.14 36.11 16.39
CA ILE A 31 -1.29 35.21 16.51
C ILE A 31 -0.82 33.78 16.69
N LYS A 32 0.20 33.35 15.93
CA LYS A 32 0.77 32.00 16.02
C LYS A 32 1.36 31.72 17.41
N GLU A 33 2.21 32.60 17.94
CA GLU A 33 2.77 32.45 19.30
C GLU A 33 1.66 32.35 20.37
N CYS A 34 0.61 33.18 20.24
CA CYS A 34 -0.50 33.16 21.18
C CYS A 34 -1.27 31.82 21.12
N ILE A 35 -1.47 31.24 19.93
CA ILE A 35 -2.13 29.94 19.76
C ILE A 35 -1.24 28.81 20.29
N GLU A 36 0.06 28.84 20.01
CA GLU A 36 1.02 27.84 20.50
C GLU A 36 1.07 27.82 22.03
N ALA A 37 1.20 28.97 22.68
CA ALA A 37 1.20 29.09 24.14
C ALA A 37 -0.11 28.60 24.77
N PHE A 38 -1.25 28.91 24.15
CA PHE A 38 -2.56 28.47 24.63
C PHE A 38 -2.77 26.96 24.49
N MET A 39 -2.35 26.37 23.37
CA MET A 39 -2.42 24.93 23.11
C MET A 39 -1.52 24.13 24.05
N LEU A 40 -0.31 24.64 24.33
CA LEU A 40 0.63 24.01 25.24
C LEU A 40 0.07 23.98 26.67
N LYS A 41 -0.57 25.07 27.12
CA LYS A 41 -1.15 25.18 28.46
C LYS A 41 -2.40 24.32 28.66
N ASN A 42 -3.11 23.96 27.58
CA ASN A 42 -4.35 23.18 27.61
C ASN A 42 -4.20 21.81 26.92
N LYS A 43 -3.01 21.20 27.00
CA LYS A 43 -2.67 19.95 26.31
C LYS A 43 -3.67 18.82 26.59
N ASP A 44 -4.20 18.71 27.81
CA ASP A 44 -5.04 17.59 28.22
C ASP A 44 -6.56 17.83 28.08
N ASN A 45 -6.98 19.00 27.58
CA ASN A 45 -8.38 19.37 27.45
C ASN A 45 -8.81 19.45 25.97
N ALA A 46 -9.51 18.44 25.48
CA ALA A 46 -9.96 18.35 24.09
C ALA A 46 -10.90 19.50 23.68
N ASP A 47 -11.75 19.98 24.60
CA ASP A 47 -12.73 21.04 24.34
C ASP A 47 -12.06 22.42 24.16
N ALA A 48 -10.90 22.61 24.80
CA ALA A 48 -10.09 23.82 24.68
C ALA A 48 -9.44 23.95 23.29
N ARG A 49 -9.39 22.88 22.49
CA ARG A 49 -8.80 22.88 21.14
C ARG A 49 -9.79 23.24 20.03
N SER A 50 -11.04 23.58 20.38
CA SER A 50 -12.02 24.02 19.39
C SER A 50 -11.66 25.39 18.80
N LEU A 51 -11.89 25.55 17.49
CA LEU A 51 -11.60 26.80 16.76
C LEU A 51 -12.26 28.04 17.41
N LYS A 52 -13.44 27.85 18.02
CA LYS A 52 -14.18 28.91 18.71
C LYS A 52 -13.45 29.40 19.96
N VAL A 53 -12.98 28.49 20.80
CA VAL A 53 -12.28 28.81 22.06
C VAL A 53 -10.93 29.45 21.78
N VAL A 54 -10.17 28.91 20.83
CA VAL A 54 -8.86 29.46 20.44
C VAL A 54 -9.00 30.87 19.89
N ARG A 55 -9.96 31.08 18.99
CA ARG A 55 -10.23 32.41 18.45
C ARG A 55 -10.61 33.41 19.55
N GLN A 56 -11.48 33.03 20.47
CA GLN A 56 -11.90 33.90 21.59
C GLN A 56 -10.72 34.24 22.52
N HIS A 57 -9.81 33.29 22.73
CA HIS A 57 -8.58 33.52 23.50
C HIS A 57 -7.66 34.52 22.80
N VAL A 58 -7.39 34.33 21.50
CA VAL A 58 -6.53 35.24 20.71
C VAL A 58 -7.12 36.64 20.64
N GLU A 59 -8.44 36.76 20.41
CA GLU A 59 -9.14 38.06 20.37
C GLU A 59 -9.03 38.79 21.72
N LYS A 60 -9.12 38.06 22.84
CA LYS A 60 -8.99 38.62 24.20
C LYS A 60 -7.55 39.01 24.56
N THR A 61 -6.59 38.15 24.25
CA THR A 61 -5.18 38.34 24.64
C THR A 61 -4.51 39.44 23.82
N LEU A 62 -4.82 39.53 22.53
CA LEU A 62 -4.21 40.50 21.63
C LEU A 62 -5.10 41.75 21.42
N SER A 63 -6.29 41.82 22.03
CA SER A 63 -7.27 42.90 21.86
C SER A 63 -7.63 43.20 20.40
N LEU A 64 -7.77 42.14 19.59
CA LEU A 64 -8.05 42.17 18.16
C LEU A 64 -9.44 41.59 17.88
N SER A 65 -10.10 42.04 16.81
CA SER A 65 -11.23 41.29 16.22
C SER A 65 -10.76 40.40 15.06
N LEU A 66 -11.00 39.09 15.15
CA LEU A 66 -10.70 38.09 14.10
C LEU A 66 -11.98 37.56 13.43
N THR A 67 -13.05 38.33 13.47
CA THR A 67 -14.39 38.00 12.92
C THR A 67 -14.38 37.52 11.49
N HIS A 68 -13.48 38.06 10.65
CA HIS A 68 -13.35 37.70 9.23
C HIS A 68 -12.14 36.81 8.91
N HIS A 69 -11.38 36.36 9.91
CA HIS A 69 -10.10 35.63 9.73
C HIS A 69 -10.15 34.18 10.22
N LYS A 70 -11.32 33.54 10.10
CA LYS A 70 -11.56 32.15 10.56
C LYS A 70 -10.60 31.15 9.91
N ASP A 71 -10.34 31.28 8.62
CA ASP A 71 -9.49 30.35 7.86
C ASP A 71 -8.00 30.52 8.20
N LEU A 72 -7.57 31.72 8.59
CA LEU A 72 -6.21 31.97 9.08
C LEU A 72 -5.96 31.23 10.39
N VAL A 73 -6.86 31.40 11.38
CA VAL A 73 -6.76 30.72 12.67
C VAL A 73 -6.82 29.19 12.47
N LYS A 74 -7.70 28.71 11.60
CA LYS A 74 -7.80 27.28 11.27
C LYS A 74 -6.50 26.73 10.67
N ARG A 75 -5.88 27.43 9.71
CA ARG A 75 -4.60 27.03 9.11
C ARG A 75 -3.46 26.97 10.13
N ILE A 76 -3.34 28.00 10.97
CA ILE A 76 -2.29 28.06 12.01
C ILE A 76 -2.49 26.94 13.03
N MET A 77 -3.73 26.69 13.48
CA MET A 77 -4.04 25.58 14.39
C MET A 77 -3.70 24.21 13.78
N HIS A 78 -4.04 23.96 12.52
CA HIS A 78 -3.67 22.71 11.85
C HIS A 78 -2.16 22.52 11.75
N SER A 79 -1.41 23.59 11.43
CA SER A 79 0.05 23.55 11.36
C SER A 79 0.68 23.21 12.71
N ILE A 80 0.18 23.80 13.81
CA ILE A 80 0.67 23.53 15.17
C ILE A 80 0.34 22.10 15.60
N LEU A 81 -0.88 21.62 15.32
CA LEU A 81 -1.30 20.26 15.67
C LEU A 81 -0.51 19.20 14.89
N GLN A 82 -0.27 19.41 13.59
CA GLN A 82 0.59 18.53 12.78
C GLN A 82 2.02 18.48 13.34
N ARG A 83 2.61 19.63 13.67
CA ARG A 83 3.95 19.67 14.32
C ARG A 83 3.98 18.94 15.65
N SER A 84 2.94 19.08 16.47
CA SER A 84 2.86 18.39 17.76
C SER A 84 2.69 16.87 17.63
N SER A 85 2.01 16.40 16.57
CA SER A 85 1.95 14.97 16.23
C SER A 85 3.33 14.44 15.84
N MET A 86 4.01 15.15 14.93
CA MET A 86 5.37 14.77 14.51
C MET A 86 6.39 14.79 15.66
N ALA A 87 6.22 15.71 16.62
CA ALA A 87 7.08 15.78 17.81
C ALA A 87 6.75 14.70 18.85
N ALA A 88 5.47 14.32 19.00
CA ALA A 88 5.07 13.20 19.85
C ALA A 88 5.56 11.85 19.30
N ASP A 89 5.59 11.70 17.98
CA ASP A 89 6.21 10.55 17.30
C ASP A 89 7.72 10.51 17.54
N ALA A 90 8.38 11.66 17.73
CA ALA A 90 9.81 11.73 18.05
C ALA A 90 10.12 11.49 19.55
N SER A 91 9.22 11.86 20.48
CA SER A 91 9.46 11.74 21.93
C SER A 91 9.04 10.41 22.55
N THR A 92 8.37 9.53 21.78
CA THR A 92 7.87 8.24 22.26
C THR A 92 8.60 7.08 21.59
N ILE A 93 9.94 7.14 21.51
CA ILE A 93 10.75 5.97 21.13
C ILE A 93 10.93 5.10 22.38
N VAL A 94 9.84 4.44 22.81
CA VAL A 94 10.01 3.09 23.34
C VAL A 94 10.48 2.29 22.13
N LYS A 95 11.77 1.89 22.08
CA LYS A 95 12.26 1.01 21.03
C LYS A 95 11.42 -0.27 21.08
N GLU A 96 10.42 -0.38 20.19
CA GLU A 96 9.73 -1.63 20.00
C GLU A 96 10.79 -2.72 19.77
N PRO A 97 10.66 -3.88 20.44
CA PRO A 97 11.63 -4.94 20.30
C PRO A 97 11.67 -5.37 18.84
N VAL A 98 12.82 -5.19 18.22
CA VAL A 98 13.05 -5.55 16.83
C VAL A 98 12.85 -7.05 16.67
N TRP A 99 11.95 -7.45 15.76
CA TRP A 99 11.52 -8.84 15.60
C TRP A 99 12.71 -9.80 15.43
N LYS A 100 12.80 -10.77 16.36
CA LYS A 100 13.84 -11.81 16.45
C LYS A 100 15.26 -11.33 16.13
N ALA A 101 15.67 -10.18 16.68
CA ALA A 101 16.97 -9.57 16.39
C ALA A 101 18.15 -10.55 16.53
N GLU A 102 18.24 -11.27 17.65
CA GLU A 102 19.34 -12.22 17.92
C GLU A 102 19.46 -13.33 16.86
N MET A 103 18.34 -13.90 16.43
CA MET A 103 18.34 -14.95 15.39
C MET A 103 18.82 -14.41 14.05
N ARG A 104 18.45 -13.15 13.72
CA ARG A 104 18.88 -12.52 12.47
C ARG A 104 20.35 -12.15 12.51
N SER A 105 20.83 -11.54 13.59
CA SER A 105 22.25 -11.24 13.76
C SER A 105 23.11 -12.51 13.69
N ALA A 106 22.63 -13.62 14.27
CA ALA A 106 23.31 -14.92 14.19
C ALA A 106 23.36 -15.49 12.75
N ALA A 107 22.35 -15.23 11.92
CA ALA A 107 22.27 -15.69 10.54
C ALA A 107 23.10 -14.84 9.54
N LEU A 108 23.35 -13.56 9.85
CA LEU A 108 24.03 -12.62 8.97
C LEU A 108 25.49 -13.00 8.69
N ILE A 109 26.28 -13.33 9.72
CA ILE A 109 27.71 -13.62 9.55
C ILE A 109 27.96 -14.88 8.71
N PRO A 110 27.29 -16.02 8.95
CA PRO A 110 27.38 -17.18 8.05
C PRO A 110 26.99 -16.83 6.61
N GLY A 111 25.90 -16.09 6.41
CA GLY A 111 25.44 -15.68 5.07
C GLY A 111 26.44 -14.77 4.35
N LEU A 112 27.06 -13.84 5.07
CA LEU A 112 28.11 -12.97 4.51
C LEU A 112 29.34 -13.75 4.10
N ARG A 113 29.76 -14.72 4.92
CA ARG A 113 30.86 -15.62 4.58
C ARG A 113 30.53 -16.44 3.34
N TYR A 114 29.31 -16.99 3.26
CA TYR A 114 28.84 -17.72 2.09
C TYR A 114 28.91 -16.85 0.83
N LEU A 115 28.30 -15.65 0.84
CA LEU A 115 28.31 -14.71 -0.28
C LEU A 115 29.75 -14.37 -0.72
N TYR A 116 30.64 -14.09 0.22
CA TYR A 116 32.04 -13.81 -0.09
C TYR A 116 32.75 -15.01 -0.71
N GLN A 117 32.57 -16.22 -0.18
CA GLN A 117 33.25 -17.42 -0.68
C GLN A 117 32.78 -17.79 -2.09
N ILE A 118 31.47 -17.74 -2.35
CA ILE A 118 30.95 -18.04 -3.69
C ILE A 118 31.37 -16.97 -4.70
N ALA A 119 31.32 -15.69 -4.33
CA ALA A 119 31.72 -14.60 -5.22
C ALA A 119 33.22 -14.64 -5.54
N LYS A 120 34.06 -15.13 -4.62
CA LYS A 120 35.51 -15.23 -4.82
C LYS A 120 35.93 -16.31 -5.82
N ALA A 121 35.08 -17.33 -6.05
CA ALA A 121 35.40 -18.43 -6.95
C ALA A 121 35.65 -17.89 -8.38
N PRO A 122 36.74 -18.27 -9.09
CA PRO A 122 37.15 -17.60 -10.33
C PRO A 122 36.10 -17.59 -11.45
N ASP A 123 35.38 -18.68 -11.61
CA ASP A 123 34.29 -18.86 -12.58
C ASP A 123 33.09 -17.96 -12.27
N VAL A 124 32.79 -17.78 -10.98
CA VAL A 124 31.70 -16.93 -10.50
C VAL A 124 32.10 -15.46 -10.52
N PHE A 125 33.32 -15.17 -10.09
CA PHE A 125 33.88 -13.83 -10.01
C PHE A 125 33.92 -13.15 -11.39
N ALA A 126 34.21 -13.92 -12.44
CA ALA A 126 34.21 -13.43 -13.82
C ALA A 126 32.83 -12.98 -14.32
N ILE A 127 31.75 -13.53 -13.74
CA ILE A 127 30.37 -13.26 -14.18
C ILE A 127 29.70 -12.22 -13.28
N CYS A 128 29.73 -12.43 -11.97
CA CYS A 128 28.96 -11.64 -11.00
C CYS A 128 29.82 -11.05 -9.87
N GLY A 129 31.15 -11.00 -10.04
CA GLY A 129 32.04 -10.39 -9.04
C GLY A 129 31.71 -8.93 -8.76
N LEU A 130 31.36 -8.17 -9.81
CA LEU A 130 30.98 -6.76 -9.67
C LEU A 130 29.67 -6.59 -8.90
N ASP A 131 28.67 -7.42 -9.17
CA ASP A 131 27.39 -7.40 -8.45
C ASP A 131 27.57 -7.74 -6.98
N ALA A 132 28.40 -8.72 -6.65
CA ALA A 132 28.72 -9.07 -5.27
C ALA A 132 29.38 -7.90 -4.52
N ILE A 133 30.31 -7.18 -5.15
CA ILE A 133 30.93 -5.98 -4.57
C ILE A 133 29.87 -4.91 -4.34
N GLN A 134 29.00 -4.65 -5.34
CA GLN A 134 27.93 -3.65 -5.21
C GLN A 134 26.96 -4.02 -4.09
N TYR A 135 26.53 -5.29 -3.98
CA TYR A 135 25.65 -5.72 -2.90
C TYR A 135 26.29 -5.55 -1.53
N LEU A 136 27.58 -5.83 -1.38
CA LEU A 136 28.27 -5.61 -0.11
C LEU A 136 28.39 -4.12 0.21
N CYS A 137 28.74 -3.27 -0.77
CA CYS A 137 28.82 -1.82 -0.54
C CYS A 137 27.42 -1.24 -0.23
N ASP A 138 26.35 -1.66 -0.91
CA ASP A 138 24.95 -1.34 -0.55
C ASP A 138 24.55 -1.82 0.85
N LEU A 139 24.96 -3.04 1.22
CA LEU A 139 24.65 -3.62 2.52
C LEU A 139 25.37 -2.87 3.65
N ALA A 140 26.60 -2.41 3.40
CA ALA A 140 27.36 -1.61 4.34
C ALA A 140 26.64 -0.29 4.67
N GLU A 141 26.06 0.37 3.67
CA GLU A 141 25.30 1.63 3.85
C GLU A 141 24.11 1.48 4.80
N ILE A 142 23.43 0.33 4.74
CA ILE A 142 22.22 0.10 5.54
C ILE A 142 22.48 -0.62 6.87
N THR A 143 23.63 -1.27 7.05
CA THR A 143 23.89 -2.12 8.23
C THR A 143 24.21 -1.27 9.46
N ALA A 144 23.35 -1.35 10.48
CA ALA A 144 23.57 -0.67 11.76
C ALA A 144 24.54 -1.40 12.71
N GLU A 145 24.60 -2.73 12.65
CA GLU A 145 25.43 -3.56 13.52
C GLU A 145 26.92 -3.39 13.19
N ARG A 146 27.72 -2.93 14.15
CA ARG A 146 29.13 -2.55 13.91
C ARG A 146 29.99 -3.71 13.42
N ASP A 147 29.80 -4.90 13.97
CA ASP A 147 30.62 -6.07 13.62
C ASP A 147 30.27 -6.58 12.22
N VAL A 148 28.97 -6.68 11.90
CA VAL A 148 28.48 -7.02 10.56
C VAL A 148 28.98 -5.98 9.55
N HIS A 149 28.83 -4.69 9.83
CA HIS A 149 29.27 -3.60 8.96
C HIS A 149 30.78 -3.67 8.67
N ARG A 150 31.62 -3.93 9.68
CA ARG A 150 33.06 -4.13 9.49
C ARG A 150 33.37 -5.32 8.58
N THR A 151 32.71 -6.46 8.80
CA THR A 151 32.90 -7.65 7.96
C THR A 151 32.50 -7.37 6.51
N VAL A 152 31.36 -6.72 6.28
CA VAL A 152 30.88 -6.35 4.94
C VAL A 152 31.91 -5.47 4.22
N LEU A 153 32.43 -4.43 4.86
CA LEU A 153 33.43 -3.53 4.27
C LEU A 153 34.74 -4.24 3.92
N VAL A 154 35.20 -5.17 4.78
CA VAL A 154 36.41 -5.96 4.51
C VAL A 154 36.22 -6.84 3.28
N PHE A 155 35.08 -7.56 3.20
CA PHE A 155 34.78 -8.42 2.06
C PHE A 155 34.62 -7.63 0.76
N ALA A 156 33.91 -6.49 0.80
CA ALA A 156 33.74 -5.62 -0.36
C ALA A 156 35.10 -5.16 -0.91
N ARG A 157 35.99 -4.67 -0.04
CA ARG A 157 37.34 -4.21 -0.43
C ARG A 157 38.23 -5.33 -0.95
N GLN A 158 38.16 -6.52 -0.37
CA GLN A 158 38.94 -7.66 -0.84
C GLN A 158 38.52 -8.09 -2.24
N LEU A 159 37.20 -8.20 -2.49
CA LEU A 159 36.68 -8.53 -3.82
C LEU A 159 36.99 -7.41 -4.83
N ALA A 160 36.85 -6.14 -4.43
CA ALA A 160 37.20 -5.01 -5.29
C ALA A 160 38.69 -4.96 -5.64
N SER A 161 39.58 -5.27 -4.70
CA SER A 161 41.03 -5.40 -4.97
C SER A 161 41.30 -6.53 -5.98
N GLN A 162 40.70 -7.70 -5.76
CA GLN A 162 40.81 -8.83 -6.69
C GLN A 162 40.29 -8.47 -8.10
N TYR A 163 39.28 -7.61 -8.18
CA TYR A 163 38.70 -7.17 -9.46
C TYR A 163 39.68 -6.28 -10.23
N LEU A 164 40.46 -5.43 -9.56
CA LEU A 164 41.50 -4.65 -10.22
C LEU A 164 42.67 -5.52 -10.70
N ASP A 165 42.96 -6.60 -9.97
CA ASP A 165 44.05 -7.52 -10.32
C ASP A 165 43.66 -8.53 -11.41
N THR A 166 42.36 -8.66 -11.73
CA THR A 166 41.82 -9.64 -12.69
C THR A 166 41.12 -8.92 -13.84
N PRO A 167 41.50 -9.14 -15.12
CA PRO A 167 40.78 -8.57 -16.24
C PRO A 167 39.43 -9.30 -16.43
N VAL A 168 38.37 -8.82 -15.76
CA VAL A 168 37.04 -9.45 -15.76
C VAL A 168 36.16 -8.95 -16.93
N LEU A 169 36.29 -7.68 -17.33
CA LEU A 169 35.54 -7.11 -18.44
C LEU A 169 36.43 -6.93 -19.68
N PRO A 170 35.87 -7.01 -20.90
CA PRO A 170 36.62 -6.65 -22.09
C PRO A 170 36.89 -5.15 -22.07
N GLU A 171 38.03 -4.76 -21.50
CA GLU A 171 38.52 -3.40 -21.60
C GLU A 171 38.71 -3.04 -23.08
N TRP A 172 38.26 -1.85 -23.47
CA TRP A 172 38.58 -1.35 -24.81
C TRP A 172 40.07 -1.03 -24.89
N VAL A 173 40.64 -1.25 -26.08
CA VAL A 173 42.06 -1.00 -26.32
C VAL A 173 42.37 0.47 -26.02
N PRO A 174 43.39 0.79 -25.21
CA PRO A 174 43.78 2.17 -24.94
C PRO A 174 43.97 2.98 -26.21
N GLY A 175 43.32 4.14 -26.29
CA GLY A 175 43.36 5.01 -27.46
C GLY A 175 42.34 4.68 -28.56
N THR A 176 41.55 3.61 -28.42
CA THR A 176 40.40 3.33 -29.30
C THR A 176 39.09 3.82 -28.68
N ALA A 177 38.06 4.01 -29.50
CA ALA A 177 36.72 4.37 -29.02
C ALA A 177 36.05 3.14 -28.34
N PRO A 178 35.53 3.28 -27.10
CA PRO A 178 34.77 2.22 -26.44
C PRO A 178 33.41 2.01 -27.13
N THR A 179 32.93 0.78 -27.18
CA THR A 179 31.56 0.45 -27.61
C THR A 179 30.50 0.93 -26.61
N PRO A 180 29.21 1.06 -26.99
CA PRO A 180 28.15 1.44 -26.05
C PRO A 180 28.07 0.55 -24.81
N LEU A 181 28.21 -0.76 -24.98
CA LEU A 181 28.19 -1.71 -23.87
C LEU A 181 29.37 -1.48 -22.92
N GLN A 182 30.58 -1.29 -23.46
CA GLN A 182 31.77 -0.99 -22.65
C GLN A 182 31.66 0.32 -21.88
N VAL A 183 30.96 1.32 -22.43
CA VAL A 183 30.65 2.56 -21.71
C VAL A 183 29.75 2.27 -20.50
N LEU A 184 28.67 1.50 -20.68
CA LEU A 184 27.74 1.13 -19.59
C LEU A 184 28.41 0.26 -18.53
N ASP A 185 29.24 -0.69 -18.95
CA ASP A 185 30.03 -1.54 -18.05
C ASP A 185 31.01 -0.70 -17.23
N CYS A 186 31.71 0.25 -17.86
CA CYS A 186 32.63 1.16 -17.16
C CYS A 186 31.92 2.10 -16.20
N ILE A 187 30.72 2.59 -16.53
CA ILE A 187 29.91 3.40 -15.61
C ILE A 187 29.51 2.56 -14.39
N SER A 188 29.07 1.33 -14.62
CA SER A 188 28.65 0.42 -13.54
C SER A 188 29.83 0.10 -12.63
N SER A 189 30.96 -0.31 -13.20
CA SER A 189 32.17 -0.63 -12.42
C SER A 189 32.73 0.60 -11.69
N ALA A 190 32.78 1.76 -12.34
CA ALA A 190 33.25 2.99 -11.73
C ALA A 190 32.38 3.44 -10.55
N TYR A 191 31.06 3.28 -10.67
CA TYR A 191 30.15 3.55 -9.56
C TYR A 191 30.41 2.59 -8.40
N THR A 192 30.50 1.28 -8.66
CA THR A 192 30.79 0.28 -7.63
C THR A 192 32.10 0.57 -6.90
N PHE A 193 33.18 0.88 -7.63
CA PHE A 193 34.46 1.26 -7.02
C PHE A 193 34.38 2.53 -6.18
N SER A 194 33.59 3.51 -6.62
CA SER A 194 33.38 4.75 -5.85
C SER A 194 32.74 4.47 -4.49
N CYS A 195 31.81 3.52 -4.41
CA CYS A 195 31.15 3.10 -3.16
C CYS A 195 32.15 2.51 -2.16
N CYS A 196 33.21 1.90 -2.65
CA CYS A 196 34.21 1.25 -1.82
C CYS A 196 35.51 2.11 -1.67
N HIS A 197 35.43 3.40 -2.04
CA HIS A 197 36.49 4.41 -2.02
C HIS A 197 37.73 4.08 -2.87
N MET A 198 37.50 3.46 -4.03
CA MET A 198 38.53 3.11 -5.00
C MET A 198 38.28 3.86 -6.31
N GLN A 199 39.34 4.11 -7.09
CA GLN A 199 39.23 4.76 -8.39
C GLN A 199 39.25 3.72 -9.51
N HIS A 200 38.32 3.86 -10.46
CA HIS A 200 38.32 3.01 -11.65
C HIS A 200 39.39 3.47 -12.66
N PRO A 201 40.27 2.58 -13.16
CA PRO A 201 41.41 2.95 -13.99
C PRO A 201 41.05 3.74 -15.26
N ARG A 202 39.90 3.42 -15.87
CA ARG A 202 39.47 3.97 -17.17
C ARG A 202 38.48 5.13 -17.08
N LEU A 203 38.09 5.56 -15.87
CA LEU A 203 37.04 6.58 -15.70
C LEU A 203 37.44 7.94 -16.31
N LEU A 204 38.71 8.33 -16.16
CA LEU A 204 39.22 9.58 -16.76
C LEU A 204 39.22 9.53 -18.28
N GLU A 205 39.62 8.40 -18.87
CA GLU A 205 39.58 8.21 -20.31
C GLU A 205 38.15 8.24 -20.85
N LEU A 206 37.21 7.60 -20.16
CA LEU A 206 35.80 7.64 -20.54
C LEU A 206 35.26 9.09 -20.52
N ARG A 207 35.57 9.86 -19.46
CA ARG A 207 35.18 11.28 -19.38
C ARG A 207 35.78 12.10 -20.52
N TYR A 208 37.04 11.85 -20.89
CA TYR A 208 37.68 12.51 -22.02
C TYR A 208 37.01 12.14 -23.36
N PHE A 209 36.68 10.86 -23.57
CA PHE A 209 35.98 10.39 -24.76
C PHE A 209 34.60 11.06 -24.90
N LEU A 210 33.80 11.07 -23.83
CA LEU A 210 32.45 11.63 -23.85
C LEU A 210 32.42 13.17 -23.95
N SER A 211 33.46 13.87 -23.49
CA SER A 211 33.52 15.34 -23.56
C SER A 211 34.03 15.86 -24.91
N ASN A 212 34.92 15.13 -25.59
CA ASN A 212 35.50 15.58 -26.86
C ASN A 212 34.70 15.17 -28.10
N GLN A 213 33.92 14.10 -28.04
CA GLN A 213 33.00 13.75 -29.11
C GLN A 213 31.65 14.37 -28.80
N MET A 214 31.15 15.28 -29.67
CA MET A 214 29.77 15.74 -29.55
C MET A 214 28.85 14.53 -29.74
N THR A 215 28.37 13.97 -28.61
CA THR A 215 27.41 12.86 -28.52
C THR A 215 27.80 11.61 -29.33
N PRO A 216 28.80 10.82 -28.87
CA PRO A 216 29.25 9.64 -29.62
C PRO A 216 28.18 8.54 -29.73
N TYR A 217 27.28 8.48 -28.75
CA TYR A 217 26.20 7.51 -28.67
C TYR A 217 24.92 8.17 -28.17
N THR A 218 23.79 7.56 -28.53
CA THR A 218 22.44 7.97 -28.15
C THR A 218 21.83 6.96 -27.18
N PRO A 219 20.72 7.31 -26.49
CA PRO A 219 19.98 6.34 -25.68
C PRO A 219 19.55 5.09 -26.46
N MET A 220 19.32 5.20 -27.78
CA MET A 220 19.05 4.04 -28.64
C MET A 220 20.22 3.04 -28.67
N ASP A 221 21.46 3.52 -28.71
CA ASP A 221 22.65 2.67 -28.72
C ASP A 221 22.86 1.97 -27.37
N TYR A 222 22.51 2.64 -26.27
CA TYR A 222 22.67 2.12 -24.91
C TYR A 222 21.55 1.16 -24.49
N PHE A 223 20.30 1.51 -24.79
CA PHE A 223 19.13 0.82 -24.23
C PHE A 223 18.23 0.17 -25.28
N GLY A 224 18.44 0.45 -26.57
CA GLY A 224 17.56 0.02 -27.65
C GLY A 224 16.23 0.79 -27.70
N TRP A 225 16.11 1.90 -26.98
CA TRP A 225 14.95 2.81 -27.00
C TRP A 225 15.38 4.21 -26.55
N ASP A 226 14.61 5.24 -26.91
CA ASP A 226 14.89 6.62 -26.54
C ASP A 226 13.82 7.19 -25.59
N PRO A 227 14.17 7.44 -24.31
CA PRO A 227 13.25 8.04 -23.35
C PRO A 227 12.75 9.43 -23.72
N ALA A 228 13.40 10.15 -24.63
CA ALA A 228 12.89 11.43 -25.11
C ALA A 228 11.64 11.28 -25.99
N THR A 229 11.55 10.19 -26.75
CA THR A 229 10.54 10.02 -27.83
C THR A 229 9.40 9.09 -27.46
N ALA A 230 9.66 7.97 -26.79
CA ALA A 230 8.64 6.96 -26.48
C ALA A 230 8.97 6.13 -25.23
N CYS A 231 7.97 5.37 -24.75
CA CYS A 231 8.16 4.36 -23.71
C CYS A 231 8.88 3.13 -24.28
N ALA A 232 9.57 2.38 -23.43
CA ALA A 232 10.19 1.11 -23.82
C ALA A 232 9.12 0.10 -24.28
N HIS A 233 9.42 -0.60 -25.37
CA HIS A 233 8.58 -1.71 -25.87
C HIS A 233 9.33 -3.04 -25.73
N SER A 234 8.59 -4.12 -25.43
CA SER A 234 9.13 -5.49 -25.44
C SER A 234 9.58 -5.87 -26.85
N ASP A 235 10.69 -6.59 -26.94
CA ASP A 235 11.16 -7.23 -28.17
C ASP A 235 11.51 -8.70 -27.92
N SER A 236 12.10 -9.38 -28.92
CA SER A 236 12.44 -10.80 -28.83
C SER A 236 13.52 -11.13 -27.80
N LYS A 237 14.30 -10.15 -27.34
CA LYS A 237 15.43 -10.33 -26.41
C LYS A 237 15.10 -9.84 -24.99
N GLN A 238 14.39 -8.72 -24.87
CA GLN A 238 14.13 -8.02 -23.61
C GLN A 238 12.70 -7.50 -23.53
N SER A 239 12.08 -7.68 -22.36
CA SER A 239 10.80 -7.06 -22.04
C SER A 239 10.95 -5.54 -21.86
N CYS A 240 9.85 -4.80 -21.99
CA CYS A 240 9.82 -3.38 -21.64
C CYS A 240 10.24 -3.13 -20.18
N TYR A 241 9.87 -4.03 -19.27
CA TYR A 241 10.20 -3.96 -17.85
C TYR A 241 11.71 -4.10 -17.61
N GLN A 242 12.37 -5.03 -18.29
CA GLN A 242 13.82 -5.20 -18.21
C GLN A 242 14.56 -3.97 -18.77
N LYS A 243 14.11 -3.44 -19.92
CA LYS A 243 14.70 -2.23 -20.52
C LYS A 243 14.59 -1.02 -19.59
N LEU A 244 13.43 -0.81 -18.98
CA LEU A 244 13.22 0.26 -18.00
C LEU A 244 14.08 0.04 -16.75
N THR A 245 14.18 -1.19 -16.25
CA THR A 245 15.00 -1.55 -15.07
C THR A 245 16.47 -1.21 -15.31
N ASN A 246 17.00 -1.58 -16.48
CA ASN A 246 18.38 -1.30 -16.88
C ASN A 246 18.61 0.21 -17.04
N ALA A 247 17.71 0.90 -17.75
CA ALA A 247 17.81 2.34 -17.98
C ALA A 247 17.75 3.14 -16.66
N LEU A 248 16.83 2.81 -15.74
CA LEU A 248 16.75 3.45 -14.42
C LEU A 248 18.04 3.23 -13.62
N THR A 249 18.58 2.01 -13.62
CA THR A 249 19.82 1.71 -12.88
C THR A 249 21.02 2.44 -13.45
N LEU A 250 21.22 2.38 -14.77
CA LEU A 250 22.40 2.94 -15.44
C LEU A 250 22.39 4.47 -15.50
N THR A 251 21.23 5.09 -15.74
CA THR A 251 21.11 6.56 -15.64
C THR A 251 21.31 7.05 -14.21
N TRP A 252 20.94 6.25 -13.21
CA TRP A 252 21.20 6.55 -11.81
C TRP A 252 22.71 6.47 -11.48
N PHE A 253 23.41 5.41 -11.91
CA PHE A 253 24.88 5.32 -11.76
C PHE A 253 25.60 6.46 -12.49
N ALA A 254 25.21 6.75 -13.73
CA ALA A 254 25.80 7.83 -14.51
C ALA A 254 25.61 9.19 -13.81
N ALA A 255 24.41 9.47 -13.28
CA ALA A 255 24.14 10.69 -12.52
C ALA A 255 25.01 10.81 -11.26
N ARG A 256 25.30 9.71 -10.55
CA ARG A 256 26.19 9.71 -9.38
C ARG A 256 27.66 9.94 -9.72
N LEU A 257 28.04 9.68 -10.96
CA LEU A 257 29.39 9.89 -11.48
C LEU A 257 29.54 11.20 -12.28
N ASP A 258 28.48 12.03 -12.33
CA ASP A 258 28.39 13.23 -13.17
C ASP A 258 28.68 12.94 -14.66
N ILE A 259 28.19 11.79 -15.16
CA ILE A 259 28.30 11.38 -16.56
C ILE A 259 26.93 11.50 -17.23
N PHE A 260 26.89 12.14 -18.40
CA PHE A 260 25.68 12.21 -19.23
C PHE A 260 25.76 11.23 -20.40
N ILE A 261 24.76 10.35 -20.52
CA ILE A 261 24.67 9.29 -21.55
C ILE A 261 23.53 9.55 -22.55
N GLY A 262 23.17 10.81 -22.76
CA GLY A 262 22.12 11.22 -23.71
C GLY A 262 20.71 11.27 -23.12
N CYS A 263 20.50 10.73 -21.92
CA CYS A 263 19.24 10.85 -21.18
C CYS A 263 19.47 10.93 -19.66
N THR A 264 18.47 11.41 -18.92
CA THR A 264 18.52 11.55 -17.45
C THR A 264 17.63 10.51 -16.77
N TYR A 265 17.88 10.26 -15.48
CA TYR A 265 17.01 9.41 -14.67
C TYR A 265 15.53 9.84 -14.73
N ALA A 266 15.27 11.15 -14.62
CA ALA A 266 13.91 11.70 -14.73
C ALA A 266 13.26 11.43 -16.10
N SER A 267 14.04 11.49 -17.20
CA SER A 267 13.54 11.22 -18.55
C SER A 267 13.08 9.77 -18.73
N VAL A 268 13.65 8.83 -17.97
CA VAL A 268 13.21 7.42 -17.91
C VAL A 268 12.03 7.28 -16.96
N LEU A 269 12.12 7.84 -15.75
CA LEU A 269 11.11 7.76 -14.70
C LEU A 269 9.72 8.20 -15.16
N LYS A 270 9.63 9.24 -16.01
CA LYS A 270 8.35 9.76 -16.50
C LYS A 270 7.46 8.70 -17.18
N TRP A 271 8.06 7.63 -17.72
CA TRP A 271 7.35 6.57 -18.44
C TRP A 271 6.76 5.50 -17.52
N VAL A 272 7.15 5.42 -16.23
CA VAL A 272 6.61 4.42 -15.30
C VAL A 272 5.08 4.50 -15.22
N VAL A 273 4.51 5.71 -15.30
CA VAL A 273 3.06 5.93 -15.25
C VAL A 273 2.28 5.17 -16.33
N THR A 274 2.91 4.91 -17.49
CA THR A 274 2.24 4.20 -18.60
C THR A 274 2.07 2.71 -18.32
N LEU A 275 2.79 2.18 -17.32
CA LEU A 275 2.68 0.79 -16.88
C LEU A 275 1.58 0.60 -15.84
N TYR A 276 0.90 1.67 -15.42
CA TYR A 276 -0.16 1.56 -14.44
C TYR A 276 -1.52 1.30 -15.12
N PRO A 277 -2.34 0.36 -14.58
CA PRO A 277 -2.03 -0.54 -13.49
C PRO A 277 -1.06 -1.62 -13.94
N TYR A 278 -0.17 -2.07 -13.04
CA TYR A 278 0.69 -3.19 -13.33
C TYR A 278 -0.14 -4.42 -13.73
N ALA A 279 0.32 -5.13 -14.75
CA ALA A 279 -0.42 -6.24 -15.31
C ALA A 279 -0.46 -7.42 -14.32
N PRO A 280 -1.61 -8.10 -14.18
CA PRO A 280 -1.71 -9.30 -13.35
C PRO A 280 -0.92 -10.48 -13.97
N PRO A 281 -0.58 -11.51 -13.19
CA PRO A 281 0.33 -12.58 -13.64
C PRO A 281 -0.21 -13.40 -14.83
N HIS A 282 -1.52 -13.41 -15.06
CA HIS A 282 -2.16 -14.17 -16.13
C HIS A 282 -2.18 -13.43 -17.48
N GLU A 283 -1.86 -12.14 -17.49
CA GLU A 283 -1.79 -11.33 -18.72
C GLU A 283 -0.37 -11.26 -19.31
N LEU A 284 0.63 -11.70 -18.56
CA LEU A 284 2.04 -11.67 -18.94
C LEU A 284 2.59 -13.09 -19.09
N THR A 285 3.66 -13.21 -19.88
CA THR A 285 4.50 -14.42 -19.81
C THR A 285 5.18 -14.49 -18.44
N ASP A 286 5.54 -15.69 -17.98
CA ASP A 286 6.23 -15.85 -16.69
C ASP A 286 7.48 -14.97 -16.61
N ARG A 287 8.25 -14.86 -17.69
CA ARG A 287 9.43 -14.00 -17.76
C ARG A 287 9.08 -12.51 -17.63
N GLU A 288 8.11 -12.01 -18.39
CA GLU A 288 7.69 -10.61 -18.30
C GLU A 288 7.10 -10.26 -16.93
N TYR A 289 6.38 -11.19 -16.31
CA TYR A 289 5.88 -11.02 -14.95
C TYR A 289 7.02 -10.89 -13.93
N LEU A 290 8.06 -11.73 -14.04
CA LEU A 290 9.25 -11.61 -13.18
C LEU A 290 9.98 -10.28 -13.43
N ASP A 291 10.16 -9.89 -14.69
CA ASP A 291 10.78 -8.61 -15.05
C ASP A 291 9.97 -7.42 -14.50
N GLN A 292 8.63 -7.48 -14.52
CA GLN A 292 7.76 -6.48 -13.88
C GLN A 292 8.00 -6.41 -12.37
N CYS A 293 8.09 -7.56 -11.69
CA CYS A 293 8.38 -7.60 -10.26
C CYS A 293 9.74 -6.97 -9.93
N TYR A 294 10.77 -7.24 -10.74
CA TYR A 294 12.08 -6.62 -10.58
C TYR A 294 12.06 -5.12 -10.85
N LEU A 295 11.32 -4.65 -11.87
CA LEU A 295 11.16 -3.23 -12.15
C LEU A 295 10.55 -2.49 -10.95
N VAL A 296 9.45 -3.01 -10.41
CA VAL A 296 8.74 -2.42 -9.26
C VAL A 296 9.68 -2.24 -8.08
N ALA A 297 10.41 -3.29 -7.71
CA ALA A 297 11.37 -3.19 -6.62
C ALA A 297 12.56 -2.28 -6.98
N ARG A 298 13.08 -2.33 -8.22
CA ARG A 298 14.21 -1.51 -8.66
C ARG A 298 13.88 -0.02 -8.64
N LEU A 299 12.65 0.35 -8.99
CA LEU A 299 12.19 1.73 -8.93
C LEU A 299 12.31 2.28 -7.51
N VAL A 300 11.81 1.53 -6.52
CA VAL A 300 11.95 1.89 -5.10
C VAL A 300 13.42 2.00 -4.71
N LEU A 301 14.23 0.99 -5.04
CA LEU A 301 15.64 0.94 -4.65
C LEU A 301 16.48 2.07 -5.27
N THR A 302 16.29 2.42 -6.54
CA THR A 302 17.03 3.54 -7.16
C THR A 302 16.64 4.89 -6.56
N LEU A 303 15.35 5.09 -6.24
CA LEU A 303 14.89 6.30 -5.56
C LEU A 303 15.37 6.42 -4.12
N THR A 304 15.63 5.29 -3.44
CA THR A 304 16.03 5.26 -2.03
C THR A 304 17.52 5.07 -1.80
N HIS A 305 18.35 5.30 -2.83
CA HIS A 305 19.79 5.02 -2.79
C HIS A 305 20.05 3.60 -2.26
N HIS A 306 19.44 2.65 -2.94
CA HIS A 306 19.52 1.22 -2.72
C HIS A 306 19.10 0.76 -1.30
N GLY A 307 18.22 1.52 -0.66
CA GLY A 307 17.61 1.19 0.65
C GLY A 307 18.16 1.98 1.84
N SER A 308 19.07 2.93 1.61
CA SER A 308 19.63 3.79 2.67
C SER A 308 18.76 5.01 3.01
N LEU A 309 17.73 5.31 2.20
CA LEU A 309 16.79 6.41 2.43
C LEU A 309 15.37 5.90 2.69
N GLN A 310 14.66 6.58 3.58
CA GLN A 310 13.25 6.30 3.83
C GLN A 310 12.38 6.94 2.75
N LEU A 311 11.38 6.21 2.27
CA LEU A 311 10.43 6.65 1.24
C LEU A 311 9.03 6.81 1.82
N ALA A 312 8.40 7.96 1.58
CA ALA A 312 7.00 8.14 1.92
C ALA A 312 6.12 7.26 1.01
N LEU A 313 5.19 6.50 1.61
CA LEU A 313 4.27 5.62 0.89
C LEU A 313 3.46 6.37 -0.18
N ASP A 314 3.12 7.63 0.10
CA ASP A 314 2.33 8.46 -0.81
C ASP A 314 3.06 8.78 -2.12
N LEU A 315 4.39 8.63 -2.20
CA LEU A 315 5.16 8.91 -3.42
C LEU A 315 5.16 7.75 -4.43
N LEU A 316 5.05 6.50 -3.95
CA LEU A 316 5.03 5.28 -4.77
C LEU A 316 4.02 4.26 -4.23
N PRO A 317 2.72 4.62 -4.19
CA PRO A 317 1.72 3.76 -3.58
C PRO A 317 1.40 2.52 -4.44
N HIS A 318 1.53 2.60 -5.77
CA HIS A 318 1.30 1.46 -6.67
C HIS A 318 2.32 0.35 -6.42
N GLU A 319 3.60 0.72 -6.29
CA GLU A 319 4.71 -0.20 -6.05
C GLU A 319 4.55 -0.89 -4.69
N TYR A 320 4.21 -0.12 -3.66
CA TYR A 320 3.96 -0.67 -2.32
C TYR A 320 2.84 -1.71 -2.34
N HIS A 321 1.67 -1.37 -2.91
CA HIS A 321 0.52 -2.28 -2.93
C HIS A 321 0.75 -3.48 -3.85
N PHE A 322 1.41 -3.29 -4.99
CA PHE A 322 1.80 -4.38 -5.87
C PHE A 322 2.66 -5.41 -5.13
N MET A 323 3.74 -4.96 -4.46
CA MET A 323 4.61 -5.88 -3.73
C MET A 323 3.89 -6.60 -2.59
N VAL A 324 3.02 -5.89 -1.84
CA VAL A 324 2.22 -6.51 -0.77
C VAL A 324 1.25 -7.55 -1.32
N GLN A 325 0.55 -7.25 -2.42
CA GLN A 325 -0.43 -8.14 -3.04
C GLN A 325 0.22 -9.39 -3.63
N HIS A 326 1.39 -9.24 -4.24
CA HIS A 326 2.10 -10.35 -4.91
C HIS A 326 3.04 -11.12 -3.97
N PHE A 327 3.24 -10.63 -2.74
CA PHE A 327 4.12 -11.27 -1.75
C PHE A 327 3.77 -12.74 -1.51
N ASP A 328 2.49 -13.04 -1.26
CA ASP A 328 2.03 -14.40 -0.94
C ASP A 328 2.21 -15.36 -2.12
N THR A 329 2.16 -14.87 -3.36
CA THR A 329 2.45 -15.67 -4.56
C THR A 329 3.92 -16.12 -4.56
N HIS A 330 4.86 -15.22 -4.26
CA HIS A 330 6.27 -15.57 -4.21
C HIS A 330 6.63 -16.40 -2.98
N LEU A 331 5.90 -16.21 -1.87
CA LEU A 331 6.02 -17.06 -0.69
C LEU A 331 5.57 -18.49 -0.97
N ALA A 332 4.43 -18.66 -1.65
CA ALA A 332 3.94 -19.97 -2.07
C ALA A 332 4.89 -20.67 -3.07
N ARG A 333 5.53 -19.90 -3.95
CA ARG A 333 6.59 -20.39 -4.86
C ARG A 333 7.92 -20.66 -4.16
N SER A 334 8.04 -20.32 -2.87
CA SER A 334 9.30 -20.35 -2.13
C SER A 334 10.42 -19.59 -2.85
N ASP A 335 10.14 -18.46 -3.48
CA ASP A 335 11.14 -17.73 -4.26
C ASP A 335 12.00 -16.83 -3.36
N VAL A 336 13.15 -17.34 -2.92
CA VAL A 336 14.08 -16.59 -2.05
C VAL A 336 14.49 -15.25 -2.65
N HIS A 337 14.76 -15.21 -3.96
CA HIS A 337 15.29 -14.01 -4.57
C HIS A 337 14.24 -12.90 -4.62
N LEU A 338 13.06 -13.17 -5.19
CA LEU A 338 12.02 -12.14 -5.30
C LEU A 338 11.45 -11.75 -3.94
N LEU A 339 11.28 -12.68 -3.00
CA LEU A 339 10.88 -12.35 -1.64
C LEU A 339 11.87 -11.40 -0.98
N GLY A 340 13.17 -11.65 -1.17
CA GLY A 340 14.20 -10.80 -0.58
C GLY A 340 14.29 -9.43 -1.23
N VAL A 341 14.12 -9.36 -2.55
CA VAL A 341 14.05 -8.11 -3.31
C VAL A 341 12.82 -7.27 -2.89
N PHE A 342 11.65 -7.89 -2.75
CA PHE A 342 10.44 -7.22 -2.25
C PHE A 342 10.62 -6.77 -0.80
N ALA A 343 11.17 -7.62 0.07
CA ALA A 343 11.41 -7.25 1.46
C ALA A 343 12.36 -6.06 1.59
N ARG A 344 13.45 -6.03 0.79
CA ARG A 344 14.38 -4.89 0.73
C ARG A 344 13.69 -3.60 0.32
N ALA A 345 12.86 -3.63 -0.72
CA ALA A 345 12.12 -2.47 -1.19
C ALA A 345 11.04 -2.02 -0.17
N LEU A 346 10.25 -2.96 0.36
CA LEU A 346 9.18 -2.68 1.32
C LEU A 346 9.69 -2.03 2.62
N LYS A 347 10.87 -2.43 3.09
CA LYS A 347 11.54 -1.80 4.23
C LYS A 347 11.74 -0.29 4.06
N CYS A 348 11.95 0.19 2.83
CA CYS A 348 12.14 1.62 2.57
C CYS A 348 10.89 2.44 2.91
N PHE A 349 9.69 1.86 2.79
CA PHE A 349 8.43 2.53 3.11
C PHE A 349 8.08 2.52 4.60
N GLN A 350 8.49 1.45 5.30
CA GLN A 350 8.07 1.18 6.67
C GLN A 350 9.28 0.75 7.50
N PRO A 351 9.77 1.61 8.41
CA PRO A 351 10.90 1.27 9.26
C PRO A 351 10.57 0.16 10.27
N THR A 352 9.29 -0.03 10.62
CA THR A 352 8.84 -1.11 11.51
C THR A 352 8.29 -2.29 10.72
N PRO A 353 8.80 -3.53 10.93
CA PRO A 353 8.29 -4.72 10.26
C PRO A 353 6.80 -4.95 10.55
N LYS A 354 5.97 -4.97 9.50
CA LYS A 354 4.62 -5.52 9.57
C LYS A 354 4.63 -7.02 9.24
N ALA A 355 3.48 -7.67 9.34
CA ALA A 355 3.30 -9.11 9.09
C ALA A 355 3.93 -9.62 7.77
N VAL A 356 3.98 -8.81 6.71
CA VAL A 356 4.65 -9.18 5.45
C VAL A 356 6.17 -9.31 5.62
N LEU A 357 6.81 -8.30 6.22
CA LEU A 357 8.26 -8.29 6.46
C LEU A 357 8.67 -9.35 7.48
N GLU A 358 7.87 -9.54 8.53
CA GLU A 358 8.11 -10.62 9.52
C GLU A 358 8.06 -12.00 8.87
N ARG A 359 7.09 -12.25 7.98
CA ARG A 359 7.00 -13.51 7.22
C ARG A 359 8.20 -13.69 6.29
N ALA A 360 8.66 -12.63 5.63
CA ALA A 360 9.86 -12.69 4.80
C ALA A 360 11.10 -13.05 5.63
N MET A 361 11.31 -12.37 6.76
CA MET A 361 12.42 -12.65 7.67
C MET A 361 12.34 -14.07 8.25
N ALA A 362 11.15 -14.51 8.66
CA ALA A 362 10.93 -15.87 9.15
C ALA A 362 11.29 -16.91 8.08
N PHE A 363 10.83 -16.70 6.85
CA PHE A 363 11.14 -17.59 5.73
C PHE A 363 12.65 -17.66 5.47
N MET A 364 13.35 -16.50 5.40
CA MET A 364 14.80 -16.47 5.18
C MET A 364 15.59 -17.17 6.28
N LEU A 365 15.16 -17.05 7.55
CA LEU A 365 15.77 -17.78 8.66
C LEU A 365 15.52 -19.30 8.56
N CYS A 366 14.31 -19.71 8.15
CA CYS A 366 13.95 -21.13 8.06
C CYS A 366 14.63 -21.86 6.91
N VAL A 367 14.92 -21.16 5.80
CA VAL A 367 15.49 -21.78 4.59
C VAL A 367 17.01 -21.62 4.48
N GLN A 368 17.64 -20.92 5.42
CA GLN A 368 19.11 -20.83 5.47
C GLN A 368 19.71 -22.20 5.74
N GLN A 369 20.68 -22.58 4.92
CA GLN A 369 21.40 -23.84 5.01
C GLN A 369 22.53 -23.78 6.05
N PRO A 370 23.04 -24.92 6.54
CA PRO A 370 24.13 -24.95 7.52
C PRO A 370 25.43 -24.28 7.06
N ASP A 371 25.66 -24.18 5.75
CA ASP A 371 26.79 -23.47 5.14
C ASP A 371 26.60 -21.93 5.11
N GLY A 372 25.44 -21.45 5.56
CA GLY A 372 25.04 -20.05 5.56
C GLY A 372 24.33 -19.60 4.28
N GLY A 373 24.22 -20.45 3.25
CA GLY A 373 23.61 -20.14 1.97
C GLY A 373 22.08 -20.30 1.95
N TRP A 374 21.48 -19.97 0.79
CA TRP A 374 20.03 -20.08 0.55
C TRP A 374 19.72 -20.85 -0.74
N ARG A 375 20.52 -21.87 -1.04
CA ARG A 375 20.27 -22.78 -2.17
C ARG A 375 18.96 -23.55 -1.93
N GLN A 376 18.14 -23.65 -2.97
CA GLN A 376 16.86 -24.36 -2.93
C GLN A 376 16.81 -25.52 -3.92
N ARG A 377 17.59 -25.45 -5.00
CA ARG A 377 17.67 -26.48 -6.03
C ARG A 377 19.13 -26.74 -6.38
N GLU A 378 19.48 -27.98 -6.65
CA GLU A 378 20.85 -28.34 -7.06
C GLU A 378 21.23 -27.78 -8.44
N THR A 379 20.24 -27.49 -9.29
CA THR A 379 20.43 -26.96 -10.64
C THR A 379 20.62 -25.44 -10.68
N GLU A 380 20.67 -24.77 -9.53
CA GLU A 380 20.86 -23.32 -9.47
C GLU A 380 22.28 -22.93 -9.88
N THR A 381 22.35 -21.95 -10.78
CA THR A 381 23.61 -21.36 -11.24
C THR A 381 24.29 -20.56 -10.13
N SER A 382 25.60 -20.40 -10.22
CA SER A 382 26.35 -19.59 -9.25
C SER A 382 25.88 -18.14 -9.18
N GLU A 383 25.43 -17.58 -10.31
CA GLU A 383 24.81 -16.24 -10.39
C GLU A 383 23.54 -16.17 -9.54
N GLU A 384 22.61 -17.12 -9.72
CA GLU A 384 21.38 -17.20 -8.91
C GLU A 384 21.70 -17.31 -7.41
N LEU A 385 22.73 -18.07 -7.03
CA LEU A 385 23.13 -18.24 -5.64
C LEU A 385 23.68 -16.95 -5.02
N VAL A 386 24.47 -16.16 -5.77
CA VAL A 386 24.98 -14.85 -5.34
C VAL A 386 23.82 -13.88 -5.11
N HIS A 387 22.90 -13.77 -6.07
CA HIS A 387 21.75 -12.86 -5.94
C HIS A 387 20.81 -13.27 -4.80
N LYS A 388 20.54 -14.59 -4.63
CA LYS A 388 19.75 -15.10 -3.50
C LYS A 388 20.38 -14.80 -2.16
N ALA A 389 21.67 -15.04 -2.01
CA ALA A 389 22.39 -14.75 -0.77
C ALA A 389 22.34 -13.26 -0.44
N ALA A 390 22.58 -12.39 -1.43
CA ALA A 390 22.45 -10.95 -1.26
C ALA A 390 21.03 -10.55 -0.82
N ALA A 391 19.99 -11.00 -1.54
CA ALA A 391 18.60 -10.69 -1.24
C ALA A 391 18.17 -11.15 0.18
N ALA A 392 18.63 -12.33 0.61
CA ALA A 392 18.39 -12.83 1.96
C ALA A 392 19.10 -11.97 3.03
N LEU A 393 20.35 -11.57 2.79
CA LEU A 393 21.10 -10.69 3.70
C LEU A 393 20.41 -9.32 3.87
N PHE A 394 19.92 -8.71 2.79
CA PHE A 394 19.11 -7.48 2.86
C PHE A 394 17.81 -7.69 3.65
N THR A 395 17.20 -8.86 3.52
CA THR A 395 15.97 -9.21 4.27
C THR A 395 16.23 -9.39 5.75
N LEU A 396 17.37 -9.96 6.13
CA LEU A 396 17.72 -10.19 7.53
C LEU A 396 18.30 -8.95 8.21
N SER A 397 18.89 -8.02 7.46
CA SER A 397 19.49 -6.80 8.00
C SER A 397 18.46 -5.74 8.38
N GLU A 398 18.66 -5.04 9.49
CA GLU A 398 17.86 -3.85 9.81
C GLU A 398 18.37 -2.64 9.03
N PRO A 399 17.51 -1.92 8.28
CA PRO A 399 17.92 -0.76 7.53
C PRO A 399 18.21 0.41 8.47
N ARG A 400 19.40 0.98 8.33
CA ARG A 400 19.74 2.30 8.86
C ARG A 400 19.42 3.35 7.80
N PHE A 401 18.43 4.18 8.07
CA PHE A 401 18.12 5.30 7.19
C PHE A 401 19.02 6.51 7.46
N ASN A 402 19.63 7.03 6.40
CA ASN A 402 20.51 8.20 6.41
C ASN A 402 19.78 9.48 5.93
N GLY A 403 18.47 9.40 5.71
CA GLY A 403 17.65 10.52 5.25
C GLY A 403 16.37 10.05 4.57
N TYR A 404 15.83 10.91 3.70
CA TYR A 404 14.59 10.68 2.97
C TYR A 404 14.82 10.71 1.46
N ALA A 405 14.11 9.86 0.73
CA ALA A 405 14.08 9.83 -0.73
C ALA A 405 13.31 11.06 -1.28
N PRO A 406 13.54 11.47 -2.55
CA PRO A 406 14.39 10.82 -3.57
C PRO A 406 15.90 11.08 -3.39
N ALA A 407 16.71 10.09 -3.78
CA ALA A 407 18.17 10.13 -3.68
C ALA A 407 18.86 11.15 -4.61
N LEU A 408 18.25 11.44 -5.76
CA LEU A 408 18.75 12.39 -6.74
C LEU A 408 18.06 13.74 -6.52
N ALA A 409 18.86 14.80 -6.39
CA ALA A 409 18.40 16.17 -6.23
C ALA A 409 17.99 16.79 -7.57
N ASP A 410 16.94 16.26 -8.20
CA ASP A 410 16.35 16.76 -9.44
C ASP A 410 14.87 17.10 -9.21
N ALA A 411 14.50 18.36 -9.42
CA ALA A 411 13.14 18.85 -9.21
C ALA A 411 12.10 18.15 -10.10
N SER A 412 12.50 17.68 -11.29
CA SER A 412 11.60 16.96 -12.20
C SER A 412 11.21 15.59 -11.65
N ILE A 413 12.08 14.94 -10.85
CA ILE A 413 11.77 13.67 -10.19
C ILE A 413 10.58 13.84 -9.25
N LEU A 414 10.58 14.87 -8.41
CA LEU A 414 9.46 15.13 -7.49
C LEU A 414 8.14 15.36 -8.26
N GLN A 415 8.17 16.13 -9.34
CA GLN A 415 6.99 16.34 -10.18
C GLN A 415 6.47 15.02 -10.79
N HIS A 416 7.37 14.14 -11.21
CA HIS A 416 6.99 12.82 -11.71
C HIS A 416 6.39 11.95 -10.60
N LEU A 417 6.99 11.92 -9.41
CA LEU A 417 6.47 11.17 -8.25
C LEU A 417 5.08 11.68 -7.83
N GLU A 418 4.86 12.99 -7.78
CA GLU A 418 3.55 13.58 -7.51
C GLU A 418 2.50 13.15 -8.54
N ARG A 419 2.89 13.07 -9.82
CA ARG A 419 2.00 12.55 -10.87
C ARG A 419 1.71 11.06 -10.69
N LEU A 420 2.71 10.24 -10.34
CA LEU A 420 2.52 8.81 -10.06
C LEU A 420 1.54 8.63 -8.87
N ALA A 421 1.72 9.40 -7.81
CA ALA A 421 0.85 9.42 -6.64
C ALA A 421 -0.61 9.80 -6.98
N ALA A 422 -0.80 10.83 -7.81
CA ALA A 422 -2.12 11.29 -8.21
C ALA A 422 -2.95 10.21 -8.92
N THR A 423 -2.31 9.39 -9.78
CA THR A 423 -3.03 8.30 -10.47
C THR A 423 -3.61 7.26 -9.53
N GLU A 424 -2.97 6.99 -8.39
CA GLU A 424 -3.52 6.11 -7.35
C GLU A 424 -4.68 6.77 -6.60
N HIS A 425 -4.58 8.07 -6.31
CA HIS A 425 -5.67 8.79 -5.67
C HIS A 425 -6.93 8.77 -6.54
N GLU A 426 -6.80 9.06 -7.84
CA GLU A 426 -7.88 8.96 -8.82
C GLU A 426 -8.48 7.56 -8.87
N ARG A 427 -7.63 6.50 -8.81
CA ARG A 427 -8.11 5.13 -8.71
C ARG A 427 -8.85 4.83 -7.42
N ARG A 428 -8.37 5.27 -6.27
CA ARG A 428 -9.06 5.05 -5.00
C ARG A 428 -10.41 5.75 -4.99
N VAL A 429 -10.52 6.93 -5.60
CA VAL A 429 -11.81 7.62 -5.78
C VAL A 429 -12.72 6.79 -6.69
N ALA A 430 -12.26 6.35 -7.87
CA ALA A 430 -13.05 5.53 -8.79
C ALA A 430 -13.43 4.15 -8.20
N SER A 431 -12.51 3.53 -7.45
CA SER A 431 -12.70 2.25 -6.76
C SER A 431 -13.57 2.40 -5.53
N ALA A 432 -13.54 3.52 -4.81
CA ALA A 432 -14.48 3.80 -3.72
C ALA A 432 -15.92 3.97 -4.24
N GLU A 433 -16.10 4.60 -5.40
CA GLU A 433 -17.41 4.66 -6.08
C GLU A 433 -17.91 3.25 -6.48
N HIS A 434 -17.01 2.38 -6.95
CA HIS A 434 -17.32 0.98 -7.22
C HIS A 434 -17.56 0.14 -5.96
N LEU A 435 -16.78 0.34 -4.89
CA LEU A 435 -16.91 -0.34 -3.61
C LEU A 435 -18.21 0.06 -2.92
N GLU A 436 -18.64 1.32 -3.03
CA GLU A 436 -19.93 1.76 -2.51
C GLU A 436 -21.08 1.10 -3.30
N SER A 437 -20.93 0.96 -4.62
CA SER A 437 -21.86 0.20 -5.47
C SER A 437 -21.89 -1.30 -5.12
N ASP A 438 -20.73 -1.91 -4.88
CA ASP A 438 -20.60 -3.33 -4.53
C ASP A 438 -21.03 -3.61 -3.08
N LEU A 439 -20.79 -2.70 -2.15
CA LEU A 439 -21.33 -2.76 -0.78
C LEU A 439 -22.85 -2.62 -0.80
N LYS A 440 -23.42 -1.75 -1.64
CA LYS A 440 -24.87 -1.67 -1.85
C LYS A 440 -25.42 -2.97 -2.44
N ARG A 441 -24.75 -3.54 -3.46
CA ARG A 441 -25.12 -4.83 -4.08
C ARG A 441 -24.97 -6.01 -3.12
N SER A 442 -23.95 -6.00 -2.26
CA SER A 442 -23.67 -7.02 -1.23
C SER A 442 -24.66 -6.94 -0.07
N ARG A 443 -24.96 -5.73 0.43
CA ARG A 443 -26.04 -5.49 1.41
C ARG A 443 -27.39 -5.94 0.86
N MET A 444 -27.67 -5.69 -0.42
CA MET A 444 -28.89 -6.15 -1.07
C MET A 444 -28.92 -7.68 -1.19
N LYS A 445 -27.83 -8.34 -1.56
CA LYS A 445 -27.72 -9.82 -1.54
C LYS A 445 -27.87 -10.41 -0.14
N ALA A 446 -27.30 -9.77 0.89
CA ALA A 446 -27.43 -10.20 2.28
C ALA A 446 -28.88 -10.05 2.78
N SER A 447 -29.53 -8.93 2.45
CA SER A 447 -30.96 -8.71 2.72
C SER A 447 -31.83 -9.76 2.06
N VAL A 448 -31.59 -10.10 0.79
CA VAL A 448 -32.33 -11.15 0.08
C VAL A 448 -32.10 -12.52 0.70
N ARG A 449 -30.86 -12.84 1.09
CA ARG A 449 -30.54 -14.08 1.82
C ARG A 449 -31.21 -14.15 3.19
N GLU A 450 -31.29 -13.05 3.92
CA GLU A 450 -31.94 -13.01 5.23
C GLU A 450 -33.46 -13.19 5.10
N VAL A 451 -34.07 -12.64 4.05
CA VAL A 451 -35.48 -12.87 3.72
C VAL A 451 -35.73 -14.33 3.34
N LEU A 452 -34.87 -14.93 2.52
CA LEU A 452 -34.95 -16.35 2.14
C LEU A 452 -34.68 -17.29 3.32
N ALA A 453 -33.74 -16.95 4.21
CA ALA A 453 -33.45 -17.72 5.42
C ALA A 453 -34.60 -17.63 6.43
N LYS A 454 -35.20 -16.45 6.60
CA LYS A 454 -36.42 -16.30 7.41
C LYS A 454 -37.58 -17.11 6.85
N ALA A 455 -37.75 -17.15 5.52
CA ALA A 455 -38.74 -18.01 4.87
C ALA A 455 -38.48 -19.51 5.13
N ALA A 456 -37.21 -19.94 5.04
CA ALA A 456 -36.82 -21.34 5.30
C ALA A 456 -36.95 -21.74 6.79
N THR A 457 -36.74 -20.82 7.74
CA THR A 457 -36.93 -21.10 9.17
C THR A 457 -38.40 -21.13 9.60
N VAL A 458 -39.29 -20.51 8.82
CA VAL A 458 -40.74 -20.60 9.06
C VAL A 458 -41.30 -21.96 8.63
N GLU A 459 -40.68 -22.62 7.65
CA GLU A 459 -41.02 -23.99 7.22
C GLU A 459 -40.62 -25.08 8.24
N ALA A 460 -39.64 -24.83 9.12
CA ALA A 460 -39.08 -25.85 10.02
C ALA A 460 -39.76 -25.94 11.41
N ALA A 461 -40.66 -25.01 11.73
CA ALA A 461 -41.37 -24.98 13.01
C ALA A 461 -42.86 -25.29 12.84
N THR A 462 -43.19 -26.39 12.16
CA THR A 462 -44.55 -26.92 12.16
C THR A 462 -44.77 -27.70 13.46
N PRO A 463 -45.65 -27.25 14.38
CA PRO A 463 -46.10 -28.12 15.45
C PRO A 463 -46.81 -29.33 14.81
N LEU A 464 -46.75 -30.51 15.44
CA LEU A 464 -47.60 -31.63 15.07
C LEU A 464 -49.08 -31.23 15.25
N LEU A 465 -49.66 -30.64 14.21
CA LEU A 465 -51.06 -30.32 14.09
C LEU A 465 -51.80 -31.60 13.69
N GLY A 466 -52.96 -31.87 14.29
CA GLY A 466 -53.77 -33.04 13.96
C GLY A 466 -54.08 -33.10 12.46
N ALA A 467 -54.17 -34.31 11.89
CA ALA A 467 -54.29 -34.54 10.44
C ALA A 467 -55.37 -33.68 9.75
N ASP A 468 -56.50 -33.47 10.42
CA ASP A 468 -57.60 -32.65 9.91
C ASP A 468 -57.26 -31.15 9.85
N LEU A 469 -56.50 -30.64 10.82
CA LEU A 469 -56.06 -29.24 10.83
C LEU A 469 -55.01 -28.98 9.75
N SER A 470 -54.10 -29.94 9.54
CA SER A 470 -53.10 -29.88 8.46
C SER A 470 -53.76 -29.91 7.08
N ARG A 471 -54.81 -30.73 6.89
CA ARG A 471 -55.61 -30.76 5.65
C ARG A 471 -56.27 -29.40 5.37
N ILE A 472 -56.83 -28.77 6.41
CA ILE A 472 -57.48 -27.46 6.31
C ILE A 472 -56.47 -26.36 5.98
N LEU A 473 -55.28 -26.40 6.58
CA LEU A 473 -54.21 -25.42 6.30
C LEU A 473 -53.68 -25.54 4.86
N ALA A 474 -53.44 -26.75 4.37
CA ALA A 474 -53.01 -26.98 2.99
C ALA A 474 -54.05 -26.45 1.98
N LEU A 475 -55.34 -26.63 2.27
CA LEU A 475 -56.41 -26.10 1.43
C LEU A 475 -56.46 -24.56 1.44
N LEU A 476 -56.21 -23.93 2.59
CA LEU A 476 -56.15 -22.47 2.72
C LEU A 476 -54.91 -21.87 2.06
N GLU A 477 -53.76 -22.55 2.08
CA GLU A 477 -52.54 -22.12 1.39
C GLU A 477 -52.66 -22.25 -0.14
N ALA A 478 -53.30 -23.32 -0.63
CA ALA A 478 -53.54 -23.53 -2.05
C ALA A 478 -54.58 -22.54 -2.65
N THR A 479 -55.37 -21.87 -1.81
CA THR A 479 -56.44 -20.97 -2.25
C THR A 479 -55.96 -19.52 -2.30
N THR A 480 -55.75 -18.99 -3.51
CA THR A 480 -55.28 -17.62 -3.74
C THR A 480 -56.35 -16.54 -3.47
N ASP A 481 -57.63 -16.83 -3.73
CA ASP A 481 -58.76 -15.97 -3.35
C ASP A 481 -59.78 -16.71 -2.49
N MET A 482 -59.78 -16.39 -1.20
CA MET A 482 -60.68 -16.95 -0.20
C MET A 482 -62.18 -16.71 -0.50
N LYS A 483 -62.53 -15.72 -1.33
CA LYS A 483 -63.92 -15.45 -1.69
C LYS A 483 -64.44 -16.32 -2.84
N ALA A 484 -63.53 -16.98 -3.56
CA ALA A 484 -63.84 -17.88 -4.66
C ALA A 484 -63.83 -19.35 -4.23
N LEU A 485 -63.69 -19.63 -2.92
CA LEU A 485 -63.71 -20.99 -2.39
C LEU A 485 -65.10 -21.60 -2.55
N ASP A 486 -65.18 -22.86 -2.96
CA ASP A 486 -66.47 -23.54 -3.12
C ASP A 486 -67.27 -23.55 -1.81
N GLU A 487 -68.59 -23.30 -1.90
CA GLU A 487 -69.47 -23.15 -0.75
C GLU A 487 -69.50 -24.40 0.14
N PHE A 488 -69.57 -25.59 -0.47
CA PHE A 488 -69.63 -26.85 0.26
C PHE A 488 -68.31 -27.13 0.99
N VAL A 489 -67.20 -26.88 0.31
CA VAL A 489 -65.84 -27.02 0.86
C VAL A 489 -65.60 -26.04 2.01
N ALA A 490 -66.06 -24.80 1.87
CA ALA A 490 -65.93 -23.78 2.90
C ALA A 490 -66.78 -24.12 4.14
N LEU A 491 -67.98 -24.64 3.97
CA LEU A 491 -68.86 -25.03 5.09
C LEU A 491 -68.34 -26.26 5.84
N ASP A 492 -67.85 -27.28 5.13
CA ASP A 492 -67.22 -28.48 5.73
C ASP A 492 -66.01 -28.08 6.59
N MET A 493 -65.14 -27.23 6.04
CA MET A 493 -63.99 -26.69 6.75
C MET A 493 -64.39 -25.89 8.01
N LEU A 494 -65.37 -24.98 7.91
CA LEU A 494 -65.83 -24.19 9.05
C LEU A 494 -66.47 -25.05 10.14
N THR A 495 -67.18 -26.11 9.74
CA THR A 495 -67.81 -27.06 10.67
C THR A 495 -66.76 -27.89 11.40
N ALA A 496 -65.75 -28.39 10.67
CA ALA A 496 -64.61 -29.10 11.25
C ALA A 496 -63.81 -28.20 12.22
N LEU A 497 -63.57 -26.93 11.87
CA LEU A 497 -62.88 -25.99 12.76
C LEU A 497 -63.69 -25.64 14.02
N ASN A 498 -65.03 -25.67 13.95
CA ASN A 498 -65.89 -25.35 15.10
C ASN A 498 -65.91 -26.46 16.15
N THR A 499 -65.64 -27.71 15.77
CA THR A 499 -65.58 -28.87 16.67
C THR A 499 -64.18 -29.10 17.25
N MET A 500 -63.14 -28.49 16.66
CA MET A 500 -61.76 -28.57 17.14
C MET A 500 -61.50 -27.71 18.38
N ARG A 501 -60.74 -28.25 19.34
CA ARG A 501 -60.20 -27.49 20.49
C ARG A 501 -58.92 -26.76 20.08
N LEU A 502 -59.05 -25.54 19.59
CA LEU A 502 -57.92 -24.69 19.18
C LEU A 502 -57.46 -23.79 20.34
N THR A 503 -56.15 -23.60 20.49
CA THR A 503 -55.57 -22.66 21.47
C THR A 503 -55.16 -21.33 20.81
N VAL A 504 -54.96 -20.28 21.61
CA VAL A 504 -54.46 -18.97 21.14
C VAL A 504 -53.12 -19.11 20.41
N GLU A 505 -52.24 -19.97 20.90
CA GLU A 505 -50.94 -20.24 20.31
C GLU A 505 -51.07 -20.89 18.94
N THR A 506 -51.97 -21.88 18.78
CA THR A 506 -52.25 -22.51 17.49
C THR A 506 -52.81 -21.51 16.47
N LEU A 507 -53.73 -20.63 16.87
CA LEU A 507 -54.29 -19.60 15.98
C LEU A 507 -53.25 -18.55 15.53
N LYS A 508 -52.31 -18.19 16.43
CA LYS A 508 -51.21 -17.27 16.10
C LYS A 508 -50.17 -17.91 15.19
N ALA A 509 -49.79 -19.16 15.47
CA ALA A 509 -48.78 -19.88 14.71
C ALA A 509 -49.25 -20.20 13.28
N THR A 510 -50.51 -20.57 13.11
CA THR A 510 -51.07 -21.01 11.83
C THR A 510 -51.67 -19.89 10.98
N GLY A 511 -51.93 -18.71 11.56
CA GLY A 511 -52.58 -17.60 10.87
C GLY A 511 -54.06 -17.83 10.52
N LEU A 512 -54.68 -18.95 10.94
CA LEU A 512 -56.06 -19.35 10.64
C LEU A 512 -57.09 -18.24 10.89
N GLY A 513 -56.93 -17.50 11.99
CA GLY A 513 -57.84 -16.41 12.34
C GLY A 513 -57.95 -15.33 11.26
N ARG A 514 -56.87 -15.06 10.51
CA ARG A 514 -56.89 -14.08 9.41
C ARG A 514 -57.59 -14.66 8.18
N SER A 515 -57.32 -15.90 7.84
CA SER A 515 -57.90 -16.60 6.68
C SER A 515 -59.40 -16.79 6.84
N ILE A 516 -59.87 -17.26 8.01
CA ILE A 516 -61.30 -17.43 8.31
C ILE A 516 -62.04 -16.09 8.40
N ASN A 517 -61.39 -15.02 8.87
CA ASN A 517 -62.00 -13.69 8.91
C ASN A 517 -62.21 -13.09 7.50
N LYS A 518 -61.46 -13.54 6.47
CA LYS A 518 -61.72 -13.15 5.07
C LYS A 518 -63.01 -13.78 4.52
N LEU A 519 -63.37 -14.98 4.98
CA LEU A 519 -64.60 -15.69 4.59
C LEU A 519 -65.90 -14.98 5.04
N ARG A 520 -65.82 -14.00 5.94
CA ARG A 520 -66.96 -13.15 6.30
C ARG A 520 -67.53 -12.35 5.11
N LYS A 521 -66.72 -12.18 4.05
CA LYS A 521 -67.08 -11.47 2.82
C LYS A 521 -67.29 -12.44 1.65
N HIS A 522 -67.52 -13.72 1.94
CA HIS A 522 -67.83 -14.74 0.94
C HIS A 522 -69.20 -14.47 0.31
N PRO A 523 -69.40 -14.76 -1.00
CA PRO A 523 -70.68 -14.53 -1.69
C PRO A 523 -71.85 -15.36 -1.14
N SER A 524 -71.60 -16.57 -0.61
CA SER A 524 -72.61 -17.33 0.14
C SER A 524 -72.80 -16.77 1.55
N GLU A 525 -74.05 -16.42 1.85
CA GLU A 525 -74.48 -15.93 3.17
C GLU A 525 -74.29 -16.97 4.27
N HIS A 526 -74.42 -18.27 3.94
CA HIS A 526 -74.26 -19.37 4.89
C HIS A 526 -72.80 -19.47 5.38
N VAL A 527 -71.86 -19.38 4.44
CA VAL A 527 -70.41 -19.39 4.73
C VAL A 527 -70.01 -18.13 5.51
N ALA A 528 -70.53 -16.96 5.11
CA ALA A 528 -70.23 -15.70 5.78
C ALA A 528 -70.72 -15.69 7.24
N ASN A 529 -71.93 -16.20 7.50
CA ASN A 529 -72.51 -16.27 8.84
C ASN A 529 -71.79 -17.30 9.72
N ALA A 530 -71.47 -18.49 9.20
CA ALA A 530 -70.72 -19.51 9.93
C ALA A 530 -69.30 -19.03 10.29
N SER A 531 -68.63 -18.36 9.35
CA SER A 531 -67.33 -17.68 9.57
C SER A 531 -67.40 -16.64 10.68
N GLN A 532 -68.44 -15.79 10.67
CA GLN A 532 -68.65 -14.77 11.70
C GLN A 532 -68.87 -15.37 13.10
N ALA A 533 -69.72 -16.39 13.19
CA ALA A 533 -70.02 -17.07 14.45
C ALA A 533 -68.76 -17.74 15.03
N LEU A 534 -67.96 -18.39 14.19
CA LEU A 534 -66.72 -19.06 14.61
C LEU A 534 -65.67 -18.07 15.10
N VAL A 535 -65.48 -16.95 14.40
CA VAL A 535 -64.55 -15.89 14.83
C VAL A 535 -65.03 -15.24 16.14
N ALA A 536 -66.34 -15.03 16.31
CA ALA A 536 -66.90 -14.50 17.55
C ALA A 536 -66.71 -15.48 18.72
N LYS A 537 -66.91 -16.78 18.50
CA LYS A 537 -66.65 -17.85 19.47
C LYS A 537 -65.19 -17.85 19.91
N TRP A 538 -64.24 -17.85 18.98
CA TRP A 538 -62.80 -17.80 19.31
C TRP A 538 -62.43 -16.54 20.06
N LYS A 539 -62.99 -15.37 19.73
CA LYS A 539 -62.75 -14.15 20.50
C LYS A 539 -63.25 -14.28 21.93
N LYS A 540 -64.46 -14.81 22.13
CA LYS A 540 -65.06 -14.97 23.46
C LYS A 540 -64.38 -16.05 24.31
N GLU A 541 -64.03 -17.19 23.72
CA GLU A 541 -63.48 -18.34 24.44
C GLU A 541 -61.96 -18.27 24.64
N LEU A 542 -61.23 -17.60 23.74
CA LEU A 542 -59.76 -17.62 23.74
C LEU A 542 -59.11 -16.26 24.05
N LEU A 543 -59.84 -15.14 23.90
CA LEU A 543 -59.27 -13.81 24.09
C LEU A 543 -59.88 -13.02 25.25
N GLY A 544 -61.07 -13.40 25.75
CA GLY A 544 -61.76 -12.69 26.83
C GLY A 544 -62.29 -11.35 26.38
#